data_AF-A0A8J7M0B9-F1
#
_entry.id   AF-A0A8J7M0B9-F1
#
_cell.length_a   1.000
_cell.length_b   1.000
_cell.length_c   1.000
_cell.angle_alpha   90.00
_cell.angle_beta   90.00
_cell.angle_gamma   90.00
#
_symmetry.space_group_name_H-M   'P 1'
#
loop_
_entity.id
_entity.type
_entity.pdbx_description
1 polymer ?
#
loop_
_entity_poly.entity_id
_entity_poly.type
_entity_poly.pdbx_seq_one_letter_code
_entity_poly.pdbx_strand_id
1 'polypeptide(L)'
;MILHPALLALEISALLCATMVVYAACFGMGIVRYWNLASGSETQLVLERQTYLVSTVLSYFLAFQLVSLFLFIRTADSICHLFVGAMCAVGTLTVNAFGYPTLALKLVNFLLAGLWLILNHADSRGYDYPLIRVKYLLLALVAPFFALEAGLQTLFFLNLDPDIITSCCGALFSPASRNLATEVVNAPPLPMLGILYGSGVLLLLAGGAFLRRGIGGYLFGGANLVHLAVALAAVVSVVSPYLYELPSHHCPFCILDPEYYFFGYPLYLSLLIAAVTGMGVGLLQPFRKVASLAETLPALQRRLVRISLGAQAVFLILCTLPVLFSALSLR
;
A
#
# COMPACT_ATOMS: atom_id res chain seq x y z
N MET A 1 -4.67 -10.64 26.20
CA MET A 1 -3.93 -9.55 25.51
C MET A 1 -4.80 -8.64 24.64
N ILE A 2 -5.95 -9.11 24.12
CA ILE A 2 -6.85 -8.30 23.26
C ILE A 2 -7.31 -6.99 23.89
N LEU A 3 -7.35 -6.88 25.23
CA LEU A 3 -7.75 -5.66 25.94
C LEU A 3 -6.74 -4.49 25.84
N HIS A 4 -5.61 -4.66 25.15
CA HIS A 4 -4.71 -3.55 24.86
C HIS A 4 -5.44 -2.52 23.95
N PRO A 5 -5.53 -1.24 24.32
CA PRO A 5 -6.34 -0.25 23.60
C PRO A 5 -6.02 -0.14 22.11
N ALA A 6 -4.74 -0.24 21.74
CA ALA A 6 -4.32 -0.18 20.34
C ALA A 6 -4.79 -1.40 19.52
N LEU A 7 -4.83 -2.59 20.12
CA LEU A 7 -5.32 -3.80 19.46
C LEU A 7 -6.83 -3.71 19.24
N LEU A 8 -7.59 -3.27 20.24
CA LEU A 8 -9.03 -3.04 20.10
C LEU A 8 -9.35 -1.99 19.04
N ALA A 9 -8.61 -0.88 19.01
CA ALA A 9 -8.80 0.17 18.03
C ALA A 9 -8.56 -0.34 16.59
N LEU A 10 -7.46 -1.07 16.37
CA LEU A 10 -7.16 -1.68 15.08
C LEU A 10 -8.20 -2.72 14.69
N GLU A 11 -8.66 -3.53 15.63
CA GLU A 11 -9.64 -4.58 15.37
C GLU A 11 -11.01 -4.03 15.00
N ILE A 12 -11.54 -3.12 15.83
CA ILE A 12 -12.80 -2.42 15.55
C ILE A 12 -12.72 -1.72 14.19
N SER A 13 -11.60 -1.05 13.92
CA SER A 13 -11.43 -0.36 12.65
C SER A 13 -11.38 -1.29 11.43
N ALA A 14 -10.69 -2.43 11.52
CA ALA A 14 -10.62 -3.40 10.44
C ALA A 14 -12.00 -4.02 10.16
N LEU A 15 -12.75 -4.37 11.21
CA LEU A 15 -14.11 -4.89 11.09
C LEU A 15 -15.07 -3.84 10.51
N LEU A 16 -14.99 -2.58 10.94
CA LEU A 16 -15.79 -1.49 10.37
C LEU A 16 -15.46 -1.24 8.90
N CYS A 17 -14.18 -1.17 8.54
CA CYS A 17 -13.77 -1.01 7.14
C CYS A 17 -14.26 -2.19 6.29
N ALA A 18 -14.08 -3.44 6.75
CA ALA A 18 -14.52 -4.63 6.03
C ALA A 18 -16.04 -4.68 5.86
N THR A 19 -16.80 -4.44 6.92
CA THR A 19 -18.27 -4.43 6.85
C THR A 19 -18.80 -3.35 5.93
N MET A 20 -18.22 -2.15 5.96
CA MET A 20 -18.62 -1.04 5.09
C MET A 20 -18.27 -1.30 3.62
N VAL A 21 -17.09 -1.86 3.34
CA VAL A 21 -16.69 -2.24 1.97
C VAL A 21 -17.60 -3.34 1.43
N VAL A 22 -17.89 -4.39 2.22
CA VAL A 22 -18.80 -5.47 1.82
C VAL A 22 -20.21 -4.94 1.60
N TYR A 23 -20.73 -4.12 2.51
CA TYR A 23 -22.04 -3.47 2.36
C TYR A 23 -22.11 -2.64 1.07
N ALA A 24 -21.10 -1.80 0.83
CA ALA A 24 -21.03 -0.97 -0.36
C ALA A 24 -20.88 -1.79 -1.65
N ALA A 25 -20.20 -2.94 -1.60
CA ALA A 25 -20.12 -3.88 -2.71
C ALA A 25 -21.48 -4.55 -2.99
N CYS A 26 -22.19 -5.01 -1.96
CA CYS A 26 -23.55 -5.57 -2.10
C CYS A 26 -24.52 -4.54 -2.68
N PHE A 27 -24.49 -3.30 -2.19
CA PHE A 27 -25.24 -2.19 -2.77
C PHE A 27 -24.84 -1.93 -4.23
N GLY A 28 -23.53 -1.95 -4.51
CA GLY A 28 -22.95 -1.77 -5.83
C GLY A 28 -23.42 -2.78 -6.88
N MET A 29 -23.77 -4.01 -6.48
CA MET A 29 -24.35 -5.00 -7.40
C MET A 29 -25.71 -4.54 -7.96
N GLY A 30 -26.50 -3.81 -7.16
CA GLY A 30 -27.73 -3.18 -7.63
C GLY A 30 -27.46 -2.12 -8.69
N ILE A 31 -26.44 -1.29 -8.49
CA ILE A 31 -26.01 -0.28 -9.47
C ILE A 31 -25.53 -0.94 -10.76
N VAL A 32 -24.67 -1.96 -10.68
CA VAL A 32 -24.17 -2.65 -11.88
C VAL A 32 -25.31 -3.23 -12.71
N ARG A 33 -26.37 -3.73 -12.06
CA ARG A 33 -27.52 -4.38 -12.74
C ARG A 33 -28.56 -3.41 -13.28
N TYR A 34 -28.90 -2.35 -12.54
CA TYR A 34 -30.07 -1.52 -12.80
C TYR A 34 -29.76 -0.08 -13.22
N TRP A 35 -28.50 0.36 -13.15
CA TRP A 35 -28.15 1.76 -13.44
C TRP A 35 -28.45 2.16 -14.87
N ASN A 36 -29.37 3.13 -15.04
CA ASN A 36 -29.73 3.72 -16.32
C ASN A 36 -30.05 5.22 -16.17
N LEU A 37 -29.08 6.08 -16.48
CA LEU A 37 -29.22 7.54 -16.44
C LEU A 37 -30.33 8.10 -17.34
N ALA A 38 -30.76 7.37 -18.38
CA ALA A 38 -31.85 7.80 -19.25
C ALA A 38 -33.24 7.48 -18.66
N SER A 39 -33.31 6.77 -17.53
CA SER A 39 -34.56 6.37 -16.89
C SER A 39 -34.92 7.29 -15.73
N GLY A 40 -36.09 7.92 -15.78
CA GLY A 40 -36.67 8.67 -14.64
C GLY A 40 -37.39 7.78 -13.62
N SER A 41 -37.05 6.49 -13.54
CA SER A 41 -37.71 5.57 -12.60
C SER A 41 -37.39 5.90 -11.15
N GLU A 42 -38.32 5.62 -10.23
CA GLU A 42 -38.09 5.79 -8.80
C GLU A 42 -36.85 5.00 -8.33
N THR A 43 -36.65 3.80 -8.87
CA THR A 43 -35.46 2.98 -8.61
C THR A 43 -34.16 3.69 -8.99
N GLN A 44 -34.11 4.37 -10.14
CA GLN A 44 -32.92 5.11 -10.56
C GLN A 44 -32.66 6.31 -9.63
N LEU A 45 -33.69 7.06 -9.26
CA LEU A 45 -33.57 8.21 -8.35
C LEU A 45 -33.08 7.81 -6.95
N VAL A 46 -33.54 6.66 -6.44
CA VAL A 46 -33.07 6.12 -5.16
C VAL A 46 -31.60 5.70 -5.27
N LEU A 47 -31.20 5.02 -6.35
CA LEU A 47 -29.82 4.61 -6.58
C LEU A 47 -28.88 5.82 -6.67
N GLU A 48 -29.25 6.87 -7.39
CA GLU A 48 -28.45 8.11 -7.50
C GLU A 48 -28.22 8.77 -6.14
N ARG A 49 -29.27 8.92 -5.33
CA ARG A 49 -29.18 9.53 -4.00
C ARG A 49 -28.29 8.72 -3.05
N GLN A 50 -28.46 7.40 -3.05
CA GLN A 50 -27.72 6.51 -2.17
C GLN A 50 -26.24 6.37 -2.59
N THR A 51 -25.96 6.40 -3.89
CA THR A 51 -24.59 6.31 -4.45
C THR A 51 -23.68 7.40 -3.90
N TYR A 52 -24.16 8.64 -3.81
CA TYR A 52 -23.37 9.76 -3.30
C TYR A 52 -23.00 9.56 -1.82
N LEU A 53 -23.98 9.17 -1.00
CA LEU A 53 -23.78 8.90 0.42
C LEU A 53 -22.80 7.74 0.64
N VAL A 54 -23.04 6.62 -0.04
CA VAL A 54 -22.19 5.41 0.06
C VAL A 54 -20.76 5.72 -0.38
N SER A 55 -20.57 6.42 -1.50
CA SER A 55 -19.23 6.76 -1.99
C SER A 55 -18.48 7.70 -1.03
N THR A 56 -19.18 8.67 -0.45
CA THR A 56 -18.59 9.62 0.50
C THR A 56 -18.16 8.90 1.78
N VAL A 57 -19.06 8.12 2.38
CA VAL A 57 -18.78 7.34 3.60
C VAL A 57 -17.65 6.36 3.37
N LEU A 58 -17.69 5.62 2.25
CA LEU A 58 -16.65 4.66 1.88
C LEU A 58 -15.29 5.33 1.69
N SER A 59 -15.24 6.55 1.15
CA SER A 59 -13.98 7.29 0.98
C SER A 59 -13.29 7.57 2.32
N TYR A 60 -14.06 7.85 3.39
CA TYR A 60 -13.50 8.01 4.74
C TYR A 60 -12.96 6.69 5.30
N PHE A 61 -13.68 5.57 5.14
CA PHE A 61 -13.21 4.26 5.59
C PHE A 61 -11.96 3.79 4.84
N LEU A 62 -11.88 4.05 3.53
CA LEU A 62 -10.68 3.74 2.75
C LEU A 62 -9.51 4.66 3.12
N ALA A 63 -9.75 5.94 3.43
CA ALA A 63 -8.71 6.82 3.96
C ALA A 63 -8.20 6.33 5.32
N PHE A 64 -9.10 5.87 6.20
CA PHE A 64 -8.71 5.22 7.45
C PHE A 64 -7.88 3.96 7.20
N GLN A 65 -8.25 3.14 6.21
CA GLN A 65 -7.48 1.95 5.83
C GLN A 65 -6.02 2.30 5.46
N LEU A 66 -5.79 3.41 4.77
CA LEU A 66 -4.43 3.86 4.42
C LEU A 66 -3.58 4.12 5.68
N VAL A 67 -4.19 4.71 6.71
CA VAL A 67 -3.52 4.98 8.00
C VAL A 67 -3.36 3.70 8.83
N SER A 68 -4.30 2.75 8.71
CA SER A 68 -4.31 1.48 9.44
C SER A 68 -3.05 0.65 9.23
N LEU A 69 -2.44 0.68 8.03
CA LEU A 69 -1.17 0.01 7.75
C LEU A 69 -0.06 0.46 8.71
N PHE A 70 0.12 1.77 8.87
CA PHE A 70 1.16 2.33 9.74
C PHE A 70 0.85 2.11 11.22
N LEU A 71 -0.43 2.23 11.61
CA LEU A 71 -0.87 1.95 12.97
C LEU A 71 -0.67 0.47 13.35
N PHE A 72 -0.91 -0.45 12.40
CA PHE A 72 -0.69 -1.87 12.61
C PHE A 72 0.78 -2.19 12.86
N ILE A 73 1.68 -1.68 12.02
CA ILE A 73 3.12 -1.89 12.18
C ILE A 73 3.59 -1.29 13.52
N ARG A 74 3.17 -0.06 13.83
CA ARG A 74 3.55 0.59 15.09
C ARG A 74 3.00 -0.15 16.31
N THR A 75 1.80 -0.70 16.22
CA THR A 75 1.21 -1.49 17.30
C THR A 75 1.96 -2.80 17.49
N ALA A 76 2.25 -3.52 16.40
CA ALA A 76 3.05 -4.74 16.44
C ALA A 76 4.43 -4.50 17.05
N ASP A 77 5.06 -3.38 16.72
CA ASP A 77 6.31 -2.95 17.34
C ASP A 77 6.15 -2.65 18.83
N SER A 78 5.15 -1.85 19.21
CA SER A 78 4.97 -1.43 20.61
C SER A 78 4.72 -2.56 21.61
N ILE A 79 4.18 -3.69 21.15
CA ILE A 79 3.87 -4.85 22.00
C ILE A 79 4.96 -5.93 21.97
N CYS A 80 6.09 -5.69 21.28
CA CYS A 80 7.15 -6.69 21.13
C CYS A 80 7.70 -7.18 22.48
N HIS A 81 7.85 -6.28 23.45
CA HIS A 81 8.34 -6.56 24.80
C HIS A 81 7.45 -7.52 25.62
N LEU A 82 6.23 -7.82 25.14
CA LEU A 82 5.33 -8.78 25.77
C LEU A 82 5.62 -10.23 25.36
N PHE A 83 6.50 -10.47 24.37
CA PHE A 83 6.83 -11.79 23.85
C PHE A 83 8.31 -12.11 24.03
N VAL A 84 8.62 -13.34 24.43
CA VAL A 84 10.01 -13.78 24.63
C VAL A 84 10.73 -13.82 23.28
N GLY A 85 11.88 -13.13 23.18
CA GLY A 85 12.72 -13.08 21.98
C GLY A 85 12.34 -12.02 20.93
N ALA A 86 11.21 -11.33 21.10
CA ALA A 86 10.78 -10.29 20.17
C ALA A 86 11.48 -8.96 20.48
N MET A 87 12.29 -8.47 19.53
CA MET A 87 13.03 -7.21 19.66
C MET A 87 12.38 -6.02 18.92
N CYS A 88 11.49 -6.30 17.97
CA CYS A 88 10.75 -5.31 17.18
C CYS A 88 9.51 -5.96 16.57
N ALA A 89 8.80 -5.25 15.69
CA ALA A 89 7.62 -5.75 14.97
C ALA A 89 7.80 -7.14 14.33
N VAL A 90 9.00 -7.49 13.85
CA VAL A 90 9.29 -8.82 13.28
C VAL A 90 8.95 -9.94 14.27
N GLY A 91 9.42 -9.82 15.51
CA GLY A 91 9.19 -10.83 16.54
C GLY A 91 7.70 -11.01 16.79
N THR A 92 6.98 -9.89 16.98
CA THR A 92 5.52 -9.88 17.15
C THR A 92 4.77 -10.51 15.98
N LEU A 93 5.17 -10.21 14.74
CA LEU A 93 4.54 -10.77 13.54
C LEU A 93 4.83 -12.27 13.34
N THR A 94 5.85 -12.81 14.00
CA THR A 94 6.18 -14.25 14.01
C THR A 94 5.58 -15.05 15.15
N VAL A 95 4.88 -14.41 16.10
CA VAL A 95 4.23 -15.12 17.23
C VAL A 95 3.31 -16.23 16.73
N ASN A 96 2.62 -16.01 15.61
CA ASN A 96 1.79 -17.02 14.97
C ASN A 96 1.84 -16.89 13.44
N ALA A 97 1.18 -17.82 12.74
CA ALA A 97 1.19 -17.91 11.28
C ALA A 97 0.45 -16.75 10.56
N PHE A 98 -0.33 -15.93 11.27
CA PHE A 98 -1.22 -14.92 10.68
C PHE A 98 -0.61 -13.51 10.58
N GLY A 99 0.48 -13.22 11.29
CA GLY A 99 1.06 -11.87 11.36
C GLY A 99 1.53 -11.32 10.00
N TYR A 100 2.50 -11.98 9.36
CA TYR A 100 2.98 -11.58 8.03
C TYR A 100 1.91 -11.61 6.93
N PRO A 101 1.03 -12.63 6.84
CA PRO A 101 -0.10 -12.60 5.92
C PRO A 101 -1.02 -11.38 6.12
N THR A 102 -1.29 -10.98 7.38
CA THR A 102 -2.08 -9.79 7.69
C THR A 102 -1.36 -8.52 7.20
N LEU A 103 -0.06 -8.40 7.43
CA LEU A 103 0.74 -7.28 6.94
C LEU A 103 0.71 -7.19 5.40
N ALA A 104 0.86 -8.33 4.72
CA ALA A 104 0.82 -8.40 3.26
C ALA A 104 -0.56 -7.96 2.72
N LEU A 105 -1.66 -8.42 3.34
CA LEU A 105 -3.00 -7.98 2.97
C LEU A 105 -3.24 -6.51 3.26
N LYS A 106 -2.73 -5.97 4.38
CA LYS A 106 -2.79 -4.53 4.66
C LYS A 106 -2.10 -3.70 3.59
N LEU A 107 -0.93 -4.15 3.11
CA LEU A 107 -0.24 -3.50 2.01
C LEU A 107 -1.05 -3.58 0.71
N VAL A 108 -1.60 -4.75 0.37
CA VAL A 108 -2.45 -4.91 -0.82
C VAL A 108 -3.70 -4.01 -0.73
N ASN A 109 -4.40 -4.02 0.40
CA ASN A 109 -5.59 -3.21 0.63
C ASN A 109 -5.28 -1.72 0.68
N PHE A 110 -4.09 -1.31 1.13
CA PHE A 110 -3.61 0.06 1.00
C PHE A 110 -3.56 0.49 -0.48
N LEU A 111 -2.97 -0.35 -1.35
CA LEU A 111 -2.89 -0.06 -2.78
C LEU A 111 -4.28 -0.03 -3.42
N LEU A 112 -5.12 -1.03 -3.13
CA LEU A 112 -6.49 -1.12 -3.66
C LEU A 112 -7.36 0.05 -3.20
N ALA A 113 -7.28 0.45 -1.92
CA ALA A 113 -7.97 1.61 -1.38
C ALA A 113 -7.55 2.89 -2.09
N GLY A 114 -6.24 3.11 -2.26
CA GLY A 114 -5.70 4.26 -2.98
C GLY A 114 -6.15 4.32 -4.44
N LEU A 115 -6.14 3.17 -5.14
CA LEU A 115 -6.62 3.05 -6.52
C LEU A 115 -8.12 3.33 -6.64
N TRP A 116 -8.92 2.80 -5.72
CA TRP A 116 -10.36 3.05 -5.69
C TRP A 116 -10.66 4.54 -5.42
N LEU A 117 -9.95 5.18 -4.49
CA LEU A 117 -10.08 6.62 -4.22
C LEU A 117 -9.74 7.48 -5.44
N ILE A 118 -8.68 7.12 -6.18
CA ILE A 118 -8.33 7.78 -7.45
C ILE A 118 -9.44 7.60 -8.49
N LEU A 119 -9.98 6.37 -8.62
CA LEU A 119 -11.05 6.08 -9.56
C LEU A 119 -12.33 6.84 -9.21
N ASN A 120 -12.71 6.88 -7.92
CA ASN A 120 -13.87 7.62 -7.44
C ASN A 120 -13.73 9.13 -7.69
N HIS A 121 -12.53 9.67 -7.47
CA HIS A 121 -12.25 11.07 -7.77
C HIS A 121 -12.27 11.39 -9.27
N ALA A 122 -11.89 10.43 -10.13
CA ALA A 122 -11.96 10.59 -11.58
C ALA A 122 -13.41 10.53 -12.07
N ASP A 123 -14.21 9.59 -11.56
CA ASP A 123 -15.64 9.43 -11.87
C ASP A 123 -16.43 10.71 -11.56
N SER A 124 -16.16 11.34 -10.42
CA SER A 124 -16.83 12.58 -10.00
C SER A 124 -16.49 13.81 -10.86
N ARG A 125 -15.61 13.69 -11.87
CA ARG A 125 -15.32 14.77 -12.83
C ARG A 125 -16.19 14.72 -14.08
N GLY A 126 -16.78 13.56 -14.39
CA GLY A 126 -17.71 13.43 -15.50
C GLY A 126 -19.11 13.85 -15.06
N TYR A 127 -19.83 14.58 -15.91
CA TYR A 127 -21.21 15.00 -15.61
C TYR A 127 -22.21 13.83 -15.58
N ASP A 128 -21.86 12.70 -16.18
CA ASP A 128 -22.69 11.51 -16.37
C ASP A 128 -22.24 10.29 -15.54
N TYR A 129 -21.31 10.46 -14.58
CA TYR A 129 -20.75 9.36 -13.77
C TYR A 129 -20.37 8.12 -14.61
N PRO A 130 -19.50 8.29 -15.62
CA PRO A 130 -19.31 7.29 -16.67
C PRO A 130 -18.58 6.04 -16.16
N LEU A 131 -17.93 6.12 -15.00
CA LEU A 131 -17.15 5.03 -14.41
C LEU A 131 -17.90 4.34 -13.27
N ILE A 132 -19.17 4.68 -13.03
CA ILE A 132 -19.92 4.17 -11.88
C ILE A 132 -19.96 2.64 -11.82
N ARG A 133 -20.20 1.97 -12.95
CA ARG A 133 -20.24 0.50 -13.01
C ARG A 133 -18.86 -0.11 -12.77
N VAL A 134 -17.81 0.49 -13.33
CA VAL A 134 -16.42 0.04 -13.12
C VAL A 134 -16.01 0.22 -11.66
N LYS A 135 -16.40 1.34 -11.04
CA LYS A 135 -16.13 1.66 -9.64
C LYS A 135 -16.70 0.61 -8.69
N TYR A 136 -17.95 0.21 -8.90
CA TYR A 136 -18.59 -0.81 -8.07
C TYR A 136 -18.16 -2.24 -8.41
N LEU A 137 -17.80 -2.52 -9.66
CA LEU A 137 -17.16 -3.80 -10.02
C LEU A 137 -15.79 -3.96 -9.35
N LEU A 138 -14.96 -2.90 -9.38
CA LEU A 138 -13.70 -2.88 -8.65
C LEU A 138 -13.94 -3.05 -7.15
N LEU A 139 -14.96 -2.41 -6.58
CA LEU A 139 -15.29 -2.56 -5.17
C LEU A 139 -15.69 -4.00 -4.81
N ALA A 140 -16.46 -4.67 -5.67
CA ALA A 140 -16.81 -6.09 -5.50
C ALA A 140 -15.57 -6.99 -5.53
N LEU A 141 -14.56 -6.67 -6.34
CA LEU A 141 -13.26 -7.35 -6.35
C LEU A 141 -12.43 -7.07 -5.09
N VAL A 142 -12.49 -5.85 -4.55
CA VAL A 142 -11.73 -5.41 -3.36
C VAL A 142 -12.33 -5.96 -2.06
N ALA A 143 -13.65 -6.12 -1.98
CA ALA A 143 -14.37 -6.61 -0.80
C ALA A 143 -13.82 -7.91 -0.18
N PRO A 144 -13.54 -9.00 -0.93
CA PRO A 144 -12.99 -10.21 -0.34
C PRO A 144 -11.60 -9.99 0.28
N PHE A 145 -10.78 -9.09 -0.25
CA PHE A 145 -9.46 -8.80 0.34
C PHE A 145 -9.59 -8.07 1.68
N PHE A 146 -10.56 -7.15 1.83
CA PHE A 146 -10.83 -6.48 3.10
C PHE A 146 -11.40 -7.45 4.15
N ALA A 147 -12.32 -8.33 3.73
CA ALA A 147 -12.86 -9.35 4.62
C ALA A 147 -11.78 -10.35 5.07
N LEU A 148 -10.89 -10.77 4.15
CA LEU A 148 -9.77 -11.64 4.46
C LEU A 148 -8.76 -10.96 5.39
N GLU A 149 -8.42 -9.68 5.14
CA GLU A 149 -7.54 -8.93 6.03
C GLU A 149 -8.11 -8.86 7.45
N ALA A 150 -9.39 -8.47 7.59
CA ALA A 150 -10.02 -8.39 8.88
C ALA A 150 -10.01 -9.76 9.58
N GLY A 151 -10.39 -10.84 8.88
CA GLY A 151 -10.36 -12.20 9.44
C GLY A 151 -8.97 -12.66 9.86
N LEU A 152 -7.94 -12.43 9.06
CA LEU A 152 -6.55 -12.77 9.43
C LEU A 152 -6.05 -11.91 10.59
N GLN A 153 -6.41 -10.63 10.65
CA GLN A 153 -6.06 -9.76 11.77
C GLN A 153 -6.74 -10.21 13.07
N THR A 154 -8.03 -10.58 13.01
CA THR A 154 -8.75 -11.15 14.15
C THR A 154 -8.07 -12.42 14.64
N LEU A 155 -7.72 -13.33 13.72
CA LEU A 155 -7.01 -14.57 14.05
C LEU A 155 -5.61 -14.29 14.62
N PHE A 156 -4.90 -13.30 14.07
CA PHE A 156 -3.60 -12.88 14.57
C PHE A 156 -3.70 -12.41 16.03
N PHE A 157 -4.64 -11.52 16.34
CA PHE A 157 -4.82 -10.98 17.69
C PHE A 157 -5.41 -11.96 18.70
N LEU A 158 -6.29 -12.87 18.27
CA LEU A 158 -6.84 -13.93 19.13
C LEU A 158 -5.80 -14.97 19.53
N ASN A 159 -4.84 -15.26 18.63
CA ASN A 159 -3.79 -16.25 18.84
C ASN A 159 -2.45 -15.60 19.25
N LEU A 160 -2.48 -14.47 19.95
CA LEU A 160 -1.28 -13.90 20.59
C LEU A 160 -1.02 -14.64 21.91
N ASP A 161 0.05 -15.42 21.93
CA ASP A 161 0.51 -16.17 23.08
C ASP A 161 1.89 -15.66 23.53
N PRO A 162 2.02 -15.06 24.74
CA PRO A 162 3.29 -14.58 25.30
C PRO A 162 4.36 -15.67 25.46
N ASP A 163 3.95 -16.92 25.65
CA ASP A 163 4.83 -18.01 26.05
C ASP A 163 5.57 -18.64 24.85
N ILE A 164 5.21 -18.24 23.62
CA ILE A 164 5.89 -18.66 22.40
C ILE A 164 7.22 -17.89 22.28
N ILE A 165 8.32 -18.64 22.23
CA ILE A 165 9.64 -18.08 21.94
C ILE A 165 9.67 -17.71 20.45
N THR A 166 9.70 -16.41 20.17
CA THR A 166 9.74 -15.88 18.81
C THR A 166 11.18 -15.85 18.28
N SER A 167 11.31 -16.04 16.97
CA SER A 167 12.60 -15.88 16.29
C SER A 167 12.93 -14.39 16.19
N CYS A 168 14.13 -13.99 16.62
CA CYS A 168 14.62 -12.65 16.35
C CYS A 168 14.89 -12.45 14.85
N CYS A 169 14.98 -11.20 14.41
CA CYS A 169 15.37 -10.85 13.04
C CYS A 169 16.65 -11.56 12.59
N GLY A 170 17.61 -11.73 13.51
CA GLY A 170 18.88 -12.42 13.23
C GLY A 170 18.73 -13.89 12.85
N ALA A 171 17.70 -14.59 13.35
CA ALA A 171 17.41 -15.97 12.98
C ALA A 171 16.62 -16.07 11.67
N LEU A 172 15.66 -15.16 11.45
CA LEU A 172 14.84 -15.12 10.22
C LEU A 172 15.63 -14.69 8.99
N PHE A 173 16.61 -13.80 9.17
CA PHE A 173 17.46 -13.30 8.10
C PHE A 173 18.81 -14.04 8.05
N SER A 174 18.98 -15.11 8.84
CA SER A 174 20.16 -15.96 8.78
C SER A 174 20.20 -16.76 7.47
N PRO A 175 21.37 -16.90 6.82
CA PRO A 175 21.55 -17.74 5.63
C PRO A 175 21.24 -19.23 5.85
N ALA A 176 21.01 -19.67 7.10
CA ALA A 176 20.60 -21.03 7.41
C ALA A 176 19.14 -21.36 7.02
N SER A 177 18.29 -20.35 6.82
CA SER A 177 16.90 -20.56 6.34
C SER A 177 16.84 -20.41 4.82
N ARG A 178 16.13 -21.31 4.10
CA ARG A 178 15.95 -21.23 2.63
C ARG A 178 14.55 -20.71 2.30
N ASN A 179 14.39 -19.40 2.22
CA ASN A 179 13.14 -18.77 1.80
C ASN A 179 13.41 -17.51 0.95
N LEU A 180 12.39 -16.99 0.24
CA LEU A 180 12.54 -15.78 -0.59
C LEU A 180 13.07 -14.56 0.20
N ALA A 181 12.78 -14.48 1.50
CA ALA A 181 13.29 -13.41 2.35
C ALA A 181 14.82 -13.50 2.51
N THR A 182 15.40 -14.71 2.59
CA THR A 182 16.86 -14.89 2.66
C THR A 182 17.58 -14.53 1.37
N GLU A 183 16.98 -14.76 0.20
CA GLU A 183 17.58 -14.33 -1.07
C GLU A 183 17.60 -12.80 -1.19
N VAL A 184 16.54 -12.14 -0.72
CA VAL A 184 16.47 -10.67 -0.66
C VAL A 184 17.52 -10.11 0.29
N VAL A 185 17.63 -10.66 1.51
CA VAL A 185 18.61 -10.21 2.52
C VAL A 185 20.05 -10.33 2.02
N ASN A 186 20.38 -11.46 1.39
CA ASN A 186 21.74 -11.74 0.92
C ASN A 186 22.04 -11.11 -0.45
N ALA A 187 21.12 -10.30 -1.00
CA ALA A 187 21.34 -9.62 -2.27
C ALA A 187 22.54 -8.66 -2.15
N PRO A 188 23.52 -8.70 -3.07
CA PRO A 188 24.69 -7.86 -2.96
C PRO A 188 24.29 -6.38 -3.10
N PRO A 189 24.85 -5.45 -2.30
CA PRO A 189 24.39 -4.06 -2.28
C PRO A 189 24.50 -3.34 -3.62
N LEU A 190 25.63 -3.49 -4.33
CA LEU A 190 25.89 -2.84 -5.62
C LEU A 190 24.87 -3.20 -6.72
N PRO A 191 24.62 -4.49 -7.05
CA PRO A 191 23.60 -4.84 -8.04
C PRO A 191 22.20 -4.44 -7.57
N MET A 192 21.89 -4.52 -6.27
CA MET A 192 20.58 -4.10 -5.79
C MET A 192 20.35 -2.60 -5.96
N LEU A 193 21.35 -1.76 -5.66
CA LEU A 193 21.31 -0.33 -5.96
C LEU A 193 21.19 -0.07 -7.46
N GLY A 194 21.89 -0.83 -8.30
CA GLY A 194 21.76 -0.76 -9.75
C GLY A 194 20.33 -1.02 -10.24
N ILE A 195 19.66 -2.04 -9.69
CA ILE A 195 18.26 -2.36 -9.99
C ILE A 195 17.31 -1.28 -9.45
N LEU A 196 17.55 -0.78 -8.24
CA LEU A 196 16.76 0.28 -7.61
C LEU A 196 16.80 1.58 -8.43
N TYR A 197 17.99 2.10 -8.71
CA TYR A 197 18.16 3.33 -9.48
C TYR A 197 17.79 3.12 -10.95
N GLY A 198 18.09 1.95 -11.54
CA GLY A 198 17.70 1.62 -12.91
C GLY A 198 16.18 1.62 -13.09
N SER A 199 15.44 1.00 -12.16
CA SER A 199 13.96 1.06 -12.16
C SER A 199 13.44 2.48 -11.88
N GLY A 200 14.11 3.27 -11.04
CA GLY A 200 13.80 4.70 -10.85
C GLY A 200 13.99 5.55 -12.12
N VAL A 201 15.08 5.34 -12.87
CA VAL A 201 15.32 5.99 -14.16
C VAL A 201 14.28 5.57 -15.19
N LEU A 202 13.91 4.29 -15.24
CA LEU A 202 12.83 3.80 -16.09
C LEU A 202 11.51 4.53 -15.79
N LEU A 203 11.15 4.71 -14.52
CA LEU A 203 9.98 5.49 -14.11
C LEU A 203 10.07 6.95 -14.56
N LEU A 204 11.23 7.59 -14.40
CA LEU A 204 11.46 8.97 -14.84
C LEU A 204 11.26 9.12 -16.36
N LEU A 205 11.80 8.18 -17.14
CA LEU A 205 11.67 8.17 -18.60
C LEU A 205 10.23 7.89 -19.04
N ALA A 206 9.58 6.88 -18.46
CA ALA A 206 8.19 6.54 -18.77
C ALA A 206 7.22 7.66 -18.38
N GLY A 207 7.40 8.25 -17.19
CA GLY A 207 6.64 9.40 -16.72
C GLY A 207 6.88 10.64 -17.57
N GLY A 208 8.14 10.93 -17.94
CA GLY A 208 8.49 12.03 -18.84
C GLY A 208 7.88 11.87 -20.25
N ALA A 209 7.90 10.65 -20.80
CA ALA A 209 7.24 10.32 -22.05
C ALA A 209 5.72 10.53 -21.97
N PHE A 210 5.09 10.12 -20.86
CA PHE A 210 3.68 10.36 -20.62
C PHE A 210 3.34 11.85 -20.50
N LEU A 211 4.14 12.64 -19.77
CA LEU A 211 3.92 14.07 -19.62
C LEU A 211 4.04 14.82 -20.96
N ARG A 212 5.01 14.45 -21.79
CA ARG A 212 5.27 15.12 -23.08
C ARG A 212 4.31 14.69 -24.19
N ARG A 213 4.09 13.38 -24.34
CA ARG A 213 3.38 12.79 -25.49
C ARG A 213 2.04 12.17 -25.13
N GLY A 214 1.72 12.02 -23.84
CA GLY A 214 0.49 11.37 -23.39
C GLY A 214 0.43 9.86 -23.66
N ILE A 215 1.54 9.21 -23.97
CA ILE A 215 1.63 7.78 -24.27
C ILE A 215 2.29 7.01 -23.12
N GLY A 216 2.05 5.69 -23.05
CA GLY A 216 2.75 4.82 -22.09
C GLY A 216 2.14 4.73 -20.70
N GLY A 217 0.87 5.09 -20.50
CA GLY A 217 0.22 5.06 -19.18
C GLY A 217 0.22 3.68 -18.51
N TYR A 218 -0.01 2.60 -19.27
CA TYR A 218 0.08 1.23 -18.76
C TYR A 218 1.50 0.83 -18.35
N LEU A 219 2.49 1.19 -19.18
CA LEU A 219 3.90 0.92 -18.86
C LEU A 219 4.30 1.66 -17.57
N PHE A 220 3.93 2.93 -17.43
CA PHE A 220 4.22 3.71 -16.23
C PHE A 220 3.54 3.11 -14.98
N GLY A 221 2.28 2.68 -15.09
CA GLY A 221 1.56 2.02 -14.00
C GLY A 221 2.17 0.67 -13.60
N GLY A 222 2.45 -0.19 -14.58
CA GLY A 222 3.08 -1.49 -14.34
C GLY A 222 4.50 -1.37 -13.80
N ALA A 223 5.29 -0.42 -14.31
CA ALA A 223 6.64 -0.15 -13.82
C ALA A 223 6.64 0.34 -12.37
N ASN A 224 5.61 1.09 -11.92
CA ASN A 224 5.49 1.51 -10.52
C ASN A 224 5.24 0.32 -9.58
N LEU A 225 4.44 -0.67 -10.01
CA LEU A 225 4.22 -1.89 -9.24
C LEU A 225 5.51 -2.72 -9.10
N VAL A 226 6.26 -2.85 -10.19
CA VAL A 226 7.56 -3.54 -10.17
C VAL A 226 8.56 -2.77 -9.31
N HIS A 227 8.61 -1.45 -9.44
CA HIS A 227 9.49 -0.60 -8.63
C HIS A 227 9.16 -0.71 -7.14
N LEU A 228 7.89 -0.79 -6.74
CA LEU A 228 7.50 -1.01 -5.35
C LEU A 228 8.14 -2.28 -4.77
N ALA A 229 8.10 -3.39 -5.51
CA ALA A 229 8.72 -4.65 -5.06
C ALA A 229 10.25 -4.54 -4.95
N VAL A 230 10.89 -3.94 -5.97
CA VAL A 230 12.35 -3.66 -5.95
C VAL A 230 12.73 -2.77 -4.78
N ALA A 231 11.95 -1.71 -4.53
CA ALA A 231 12.18 -0.75 -3.46
C ALA A 231 12.08 -1.42 -2.08
N LEU A 232 11.05 -2.22 -1.82
CA LEU A 232 10.92 -2.95 -0.56
C LEU A 232 12.10 -3.91 -0.34
N ALA A 233 12.53 -4.62 -1.38
CA ALA A 233 13.70 -5.47 -1.32
C ALA A 233 14.98 -4.67 -1.03
N ALA A 234 15.17 -3.50 -1.67
CA ALA A 234 16.34 -2.66 -1.46
C ALA A 234 16.38 -2.06 -0.05
N VAL A 235 15.22 -1.77 0.53
CA VAL A 235 15.14 -1.30 1.91
C VAL A 235 15.66 -2.36 2.87
N VAL A 236 15.30 -3.63 2.68
CA VAL A 236 15.77 -4.74 3.51
C VAL A 236 17.26 -5.02 3.31
N SER A 237 17.72 -5.11 2.06
CA SER A 237 19.06 -5.59 1.74
C SER A 237 20.15 -4.52 1.79
N VAL A 238 19.80 -3.25 1.57
CA VAL A 238 20.76 -2.15 1.49
C VAL A 238 20.42 -1.02 2.46
N VAL A 239 19.23 -0.41 2.36
CA VAL A 239 18.97 0.83 3.11
C VAL A 239 19.03 0.59 4.62
N SER A 240 18.45 -0.50 5.12
CA SER A 240 18.41 -0.80 6.56
C SER A 240 19.82 -1.05 7.12
N PRO A 241 20.65 -1.96 6.57
CA PRO A 241 22.01 -2.17 7.07
C PRO A 241 22.89 -0.92 7.04
N TYR A 242 22.77 -0.09 5.99
CA TYR A 242 23.53 1.15 5.87
C TYR A 242 23.06 2.22 6.85
N LEU A 243 21.75 2.34 7.08
CA LEU A 243 21.21 3.26 8.08
C LEU A 243 21.61 2.87 9.50
N TYR A 244 21.65 1.58 9.79
CA TYR A 244 22.01 1.07 11.12
C TYR A 244 23.52 1.00 11.34
N GLU A 245 24.32 1.18 10.28
CA GLU A 245 25.78 0.97 10.28
C GLU A 245 26.19 -0.43 10.77
N LEU A 246 25.31 -1.41 10.58
CA LEU A 246 25.43 -2.78 11.08
C LEU A 246 25.10 -3.75 9.92
N PRO A 247 26.11 -4.36 9.26
CA PRO A 247 25.91 -5.19 8.08
C PRO A 247 25.01 -6.40 8.29
N SER A 248 24.89 -6.88 9.53
CA SER A 248 24.03 -8.01 9.90
C SER A 248 22.60 -7.62 10.25
N HIS A 249 22.28 -6.32 10.32
CA HIS A 249 20.97 -5.84 10.74
C HIS A 249 20.14 -5.38 9.53
N HIS A 250 19.23 -6.26 9.08
CA HIS A 250 18.41 -6.05 7.88
C HIS A 250 16.94 -5.71 8.17
N CYS A 251 16.59 -5.45 9.43
CA CYS A 251 15.18 -5.32 9.82
C CYS A 251 14.53 -4.11 9.11
N PRO A 252 13.44 -4.28 8.35
CA PRO A 252 12.75 -3.15 7.70
C PRO A 252 11.83 -2.37 8.66
N PHE A 253 11.72 -2.79 9.92
CA PHE A 253 10.81 -2.17 10.88
C PHE A 253 11.53 -1.29 11.90
N CYS A 254 12.77 -1.63 12.30
CA CYS A 254 13.52 -0.82 13.26
C CYS A 254 13.77 0.61 12.75
N ILE A 255 13.81 0.81 11.42
CA ILE A 255 13.91 2.12 10.76
C ILE A 255 12.76 3.07 11.14
N LEU A 256 11.66 2.54 11.67
CA LEU A 256 10.51 3.32 12.17
C LEU A 256 10.70 3.79 13.60
N ASP A 257 11.72 3.31 14.31
CA ASP A 257 11.90 3.61 15.73
C ASP A 257 12.42 5.03 15.99
N PRO A 258 12.18 5.57 17.20
CA PRO A 258 12.70 6.88 17.60
C PRO A 258 14.24 6.95 17.54
N GLU A 259 14.92 5.83 17.75
CA GLU A 259 16.40 5.72 17.68
C GLU A 259 16.94 6.12 16.29
N TYR A 260 16.18 5.83 15.24
CA TYR A 260 16.49 6.23 13.87
C TYR A 260 15.65 7.43 13.41
N TYR A 261 15.23 8.28 14.35
CA TYR A 261 14.49 9.52 14.09
C TYR A 261 13.22 9.32 13.25
N PHE A 262 12.57 8.15 13.38
CA PHE A 262 11.38 7.81 12.59
C PHE A 262 11.60 7.82 11.07
N PHE A 263 12.84 7.59 10.61
CA PHE A 263 13.24 7.69 9.19
C PHE A 263 12.39 6.84 8.23
N GLY A 264 11.89 5.70 8.70
CA GLY A 264 11.06 4.79 7.92
C GLY A 264 9.73 5.37 7.48
N TYR A 265 9.14 6.29 8.26
CA TYR A 265 7.82 6.86 7.93
C TYR A 265 7.84 7.68 6.63
N PRO A 266 8.70 8.70 6.45
CA PRO A 266 8.78 9.42 5.19
C PRO A 266 9.28 8.52 4.04
N LEU A 267 10.14 7.54 4.32
CA LEU A 267 10.62 6.57 3.34
C LEU A 267 9.48 5.72 2.76
N TYR A 268 8.72 5.02 3.60
CA TYR A 268 7.60 4.19 3.14
C TYR A 268 6.43 5.02 2.61
N LEU A 269 6.14 6.19 3.20
CA LEU A 269 5.06 7.05 2.72
C LEU A 269 5.33 7.57 1.30
N SER A 270 6.55 8.04 1.03
CA SER A 270 6.93 8.50 -0.31
C SER A 270 6.87 7.36 -1.34
N LEU A 271 7.34 6.16 -0.98
CA LEU A 271 7.25 4.96 -1.82
C LEU A 271 5.78 4.59 -2.14
N LEU A 272 4.92 4.56 -1.14
CA LEU A 272 3.52 4.18 -1.29
C LEU A 272 2.71 5.22 -2.07
N ILE A 273 2.98 6.52 -1.87
CA ILE A 273 2.40 7.59 -2.67
C ILE A 273 2.82 7.44 -4.14
N ALA A 274 4.12 7.18 -4.39
CA ALA A 274 4.63 6.97 -5.75
C ALA A 274 3.92 5.80 -6.45
N ALA A 275 3.79 4.67 -5.76
CA ALA A 275 3.14 3.47 -6.26
C ALA A 275 1.65 3.69 -6.56
N VAL A 276 0.87 4.20 -5.62
CA VAL A 276 -0.59 4.40 -5.78
C VAL A 276 -0.88 5.38 -6.91
N THR A 277 -0.20 6.53 -6.93
CA THR A 277 -0.41 7.55 -7.97
C THR A 277 0.08 7.08 -9.34
N GLY A 278 1.18 6.34 -9.40
CA GLY A 278 1.71 5.76 -10.64
C GLY A 278 0.81 4.69 -11.23
N MET A 279 0.40 3.71 -10.43
CA MET A 279 -0.57 2.68 -10.84
C MET A 279 -1.93 3.30 -11.22
N GLY A 280 -2.36 4.36 -10.52
CA GLY A 280 -3.57 5.10 -10.84
C GLY A 280 -3.59 5.68 -12.26
N VAL A 281 -2.43 6.08 -12.81
CA VAL A 281 -2.31 6.53 -14.21
C VAL A 281 -2.66 5.39 -15.17
N GLY A 282 -2.16 4.19 -14.91
CA GLY A 282 -2.46 2.99 -15.69
C GLY A 282 -3.92 2.58 -15.57
N LEU A 283 -4.49 2.62 -14.37
CA LEU A 283 -5.90 2.31 -14.10
C LEU A 283 -6.86 3.21 -14.88
N LEU A 284 -6.55 4.51 -14.98
CA LEU A 284 -7.39 5.50 -15.67
C LEU A 284 -7.20 5.52 -17.20
N GLN A 285 -6.19 4.83 -17.72
CA GLN A 285 -5.82 4.88 -19.14
C GLN A 285 -6.93 4.43 -20.12
N PRO A 286 -7.75 3.39 -19.85
CA PRO A 286 -8.83 2.97 -20.76
C PRO A 286 -9.90 4.04 -20.98
N PHE A 287 -10.07 4.97 -20.02
CA PHE A 287 -11.23 5.85 -19.96
C PHE A 287 -10.99 7.25 -20.54
N ARG A 288 -9.81 7.50 -21.12
CA ARG A 288 -9.43 8.81 -21.67
C ARG A 288 -10.26 9.26 -22.86
N LYS A 289 -10.94 8.33 -23.54
CA LYS A 289 -11.78 8.60 -24.72
C LYS A 289 -13.25 8.77 -24.37
N VAL A 290 -13.63 8.59 -23.10
CA VAL A 290 -15.01 8.84 -22.64
C VAL A 290 -15.28 10.34 -22.77
N ALA A 291 -16.35 10.72 -23.47
CA ALA A 291 -16.62 12.10 -23.86
C ALA A 291 -16.65 13.07 -22.67
N SER A 292 -17.30 12.68 -21.56
CA SER A 292 -17.39 13.48 -20.33
C SER A 292 -16.08 13.63 -19.56
N LEU A 293 -15.08 12.80 -19.86
CA LEU A 293 -13.78 12.78 -19.19
C LEU A 293 -12.62 13.19 -20.10
N ALA A 294 -12.86 13.38 -21.40
CA ALA A 294 -11.82 13.59 -22.40
C ALA A 294 -10.94 14.82 -22.11
N GLU A 295 -11.54 15.88 -21.54
CA GLU A 295 -10.83 17.11 -21.18
C GLU A 295 -10.17 17.02 -19.79
N THR A 296 -10.83 16.38 -18.81
CA THR A 296 -10.43 16.42 -17.40
C THR A 296 -9.44 15.31 -17.04
N LEU A 297 -9.60 14.11 -17.60
CA LEU A 297 -8.81 12.94 -17.24
C LEU A 297 -7.33 13.04 -17.63
N PRO A 298 -6.95 13.58 -18.81
CA PRO A 298 -5.53 13.77 -19.13
C PRO A 298 -4.83 14.72 -18.18
N ALA A 299 -5.51 15.78 -17.72
CA ALA A 299 -4.97 16.71 -16.74
C ALA A 299 -4.78 16.05 -15.37
N LEU A 300 -5.75 15.24 -14.93
CA LEU A 300 -5.64 14.44 -13.71
C LEU A 300 -4.48 13.44 -13.80
N GLN A 301 -4.35 12.67 -14.88
CA GLN A 301 -3.25 11.74 -15.08
C GLN A 301 -1.89 12.44 -15.07
N ARG A 302 -1.74 13.59 -15.72
CA ARG A 302 -0.49 14.39 -15.66
C ARG A 302 -0.18 14.89 -14.25
N ARG A 303 -1.20 15.19 -13.44
CA ARG A 303 -1.01 15.51 -12.01
C ARG A 303 -0.53 14.29 -11.23
N LEU A 304 -1.15 13.13 -11.44
CA LEU A 304 -0.75 11.87 -10.81
C LEU A 304 0.70 11.49 -11.17
N VAL A 305 1.11 11.62 -12.43
CA VAL A 305 2.51 11.37 -12.84
C VAL A 305 3.47 12.32 -12.12
N ARG A 306 3.15 13.62 -12.02
CA ARG A 306 4.02 14.57 -11.30
C ARG A 306 4.15 14.25 -9.81
N ILE A 307 3.05 13.87 -9.16
CA ILE A 307 3.07 13.44 -7.76
C ILE A 307 3.88 12.16 -7.60
N SER A 308 3.68 11.18 -8.48
CA SER A 308 4.41 9.91 -8.48
C SER A 308 5.90 10.12 -8.62
N LEU A 309 6.34 10.90 -9.62
CA LEU A 309 7.76 11.22 -9.84
C LEU A 309 8.36 12.05 -8.69
N GLY A 310 7.61 13.00 -8.13
CA GLY A 310 8.06 13.80 -6.99
C GLY A 310 8.26 12.93 -5.74
N ALA A 311 7.29 12.08 -5.41
CA ALA A 311 7.39 11.15 -4.29
C ALA A 311 8.51 10.12 -4.51
N GLN A 312 8.67 9.63 -5.74
CA GLN A 312 9.77 8.75 -6.12
C GLN A 312 11.14 9.42 -5.94
N ALA A 313 11.28 10.70 -6.30
CA ALA A 313 12.53 11.44 -6.10
C ALA A 313 12.85 11.57 -4.60
N VAL A 314 11.86 11.89 -3.76
CA VAL A 314 12.02 11.92 -2.31
C VAL A 314 12.45 10.55 -1.78
N PHE A 315 11.78 9.48 -2.20
CA PHE A 315 12.11 8.11 -1.80
C PHE A 315 13.56 7.74 -2.17
N LEU A 316 14.00 8.03 -3.40
CA LEU A 316 15.36 7.74 -3.83
C LEU A 316 16.38 8.56 -3.03
N ILE A 317 16.13 9.85 -2.80
CA ILE A 317 17.01 10.67 -1.95
C ILE A 317 17.14 10.05 -0.55
N LEU A 318 16.02 9.66 0.07
CA LEU A 318 16.04 8.99 1.37
C LEU A 318 16.78 7.64 1.32
N CYS A 319 16.69 6.86 0.24
CA CYS A 319 17.52 5.65 0.09
C CYS A 319 19.02 5.97 -0.04
N THR A 320 19.36 7.08 -0.70
CA THR A 320 20.75 7.47 -0.97
C THR A 320 21.45 8.01 0.26
N LEU A 321 20.75 8.75 1.14
CA LEU A 321 21.36 9.41 2.30
C LEU A 321 22.13 8.43 3.22
N PRO A 322 21.55 7.29 3.68
CA PRO A 322 22.28 6.35 4.51
C PRO A 322 23.50 5.75 3.80
N VAL A 323 23.38 5.46 2.50
CA VAL A 323 24.47 4.86 1.72
C VAL A 323 25.66 5.82 1.56
N LEU A 324 25.39 7.13 1.48
CA LEU A 324 26.45 8.15 1.34
C LEU A 324 27.12 8.53 2.66
N PHE A 325 26.36 8.54 3.76
CA PHE A 325 26.84 9.04 5.05
C PHE A 325 27.23 7.94 6.04
N SER A 326 26.91 6.68 5.75
CA SER A 326 27.30 5.55 6.58
C SER A 326 28.80 5.32 6.58
N ALA A 327 29.34 4.88 7.71
CA ALA A 327 30.72 4.40 7.82
C ALA A 327 30.99 3.08 7.05
N LEU A 328 29.95 2.41 6.54
CA LEU A 328 30.09 1.16 5.79
C LEU A 328 30.60 1.41 4.35
N SER A 329 31.64 0.70 3.96
CA SER A 329 32.12 0.72 2.57
C SER A 329 31.24 -0.15 1.68
N LEU A 330 30.81 0.38 0.52
CA LEU A 330 30.28 -0.40 -0.61
C LEU A 330 31.38 -1.35 -1.12
N ARG A 331 31.40 -2.58 -0.62
CA ARG A 331 32.25 -3.68 -1.11
C ARG A 331 31.39 -4.75 -1.74
#